data_AF-A0A8B8N7F2-F1
#
_entry.id   AF-A0A8B8N7F2-F1
#
_cell.length_a   1.000
_cell.length_b   1.000
_cell.length_c   1.000
_cell.angle_alpha   90.00
_cell.angle_beta   90.00
_cell.angle_gamma   90.00
#
_symmetry.space_group_name_H-M   'P 1'
#
loop_
_entity.id
_entity.type
_entity.pdbx_description
1 polymer ?
#
loop_
_entity_poly.entity_id
_entity_poly.type
_entity_poly.pdbx_seq_one_letter_code
_entity_poly.pdbx_strand_id
1 'polypeptide(L)'
;MVKCTSKTNENREILPIFLDVEPEDVKLKTDLYSQALSKHQEKYSTEVESWKKALIEVDEIKGWNLKKDQGQGDLICSIIQTLAVKMKLAYENVTEHLVGVEDRAEAVIKMLDLGFDSVRFLGIHGMGGVGKTTLAKVVFNTVSSSFDGCCFLGDIQESSKGNNGLVNLKNKCYPCFLILIPSKKLIT
;
A
#
# COMPACT_ATOMS: atom_id res chain seq x y z
N MET A 1 19.99 6.36 -3.44
CA MET A 1 18.52 6.22 -3.55
C MET A 1 18.06 6.44 -4.99
N VAL A 2 18.15 7.65 -5.53
CA VAL A 2 17.78 7.96 -6.94
C VAL A 2 18.63 7.20 -7.98
N LYS A 3 19.94 7.06 -7.70
CA LYS A 3 20.85 6.22 -8.51
C LYS A 3 20.60 4.71 -8.37
N CYS A 4 19.82 4.28 -7.38
CA CYS A 4 19.53 2.86 -7.14
C CYS A 4 18.33 2.40 -7.98
N THR A 5 17.36 3.28 -8.21
CA THR A 5 16.21 3.03 -9.09
C THR A 5 16.58 2.86 -10.56
N SER A 6 17.70 3.45 -11.01
CA SER A 6 18.18 3.33 -12.40
C SER A 6 19.09 2.12 -12.66
N LYS A 7 19.51 1.37 -11.63
CA LYS A 7 20.54 0.33 -11.75
C LYS A 7 20.06 -1.10 -11.51
N THR A 8 18.91 -1.29 -10.89
CA THR A 8 18.36 -2.61 -10.59
C THR A 8 17.11 -2.83 -11.43
N ASN A 9 16.97 -3.98 -12.08
CA ASN A 9 15.76 -4.43 -12.79
C ASN A 9 14.52 -4.64 -11.88
N GLU A 10 14.49 -3.97 -10.74
CA GLU A 10 13.38 -3.97 -9.80
C GLU A 10 12.64 -2.63 -9.96
N ASN A 11 11.36 -2.68 -10.32
CA ASN A 11 10.45 -1.52 -10.37
C ASN A 11 10.29 -0.90 -8.96
N ARG A 12 11.31 -0.17 -8.50
CA ARG A 12 11.26 0.61 -7.28
C ARG A 12 10.76 2.00 -7.65
N GLU A 13 9.63 2.39 -7.07
CA GLU A 13 9.06 3.71 -7.26
C GLU A 13 9.48 4.62 -6.11
N ILE A 14 9.82 5.88 -6.42
CA ILE A 14 10.12 6.91 -5.43
C ILE A 14 8.90 7.84 -5.36
N LEU A 15 8.47 8.13 -4.14
CA LEU A 15 7.32 8.99 -3.86
C LEU A 15 7.78 10.12 -2.92
N PRO A 16 8.19 11.29 -3.45
CA PRO A 16 8.75 12.34 -2.62
C PRO A 16 7.70 13.09 -1.83
N ILE A 17 8.08 13.48 -0.61
CA ILE A 17 7.30 14.33 0.29
C ILE A 17 8.19 15.51 0.67
N PHE A 18 7.75 16.70 0.30
CA PHE A 18 8.44 17.96 0.53
C PHE A 18 7.77 18.70 1.69
N LEU A 19 8.50 18.90 2.78
CA LEU A 19 7.98 19.46 4.03
C LEU A 19 8.58 20.84 4.26
N ASP A 20 7.75 21.89 4.28
CA ASP A 20 8.14 23.28 4.53
C ASP A 20 9.26 23.77 3.60
N VAL A 21 9.22 23.33 2.34
CA VAL A 21 10.22 23.67 1.31
C VAL A 21 9.51 24.02 0.01
N GLU A 22 10.01 25.02 -0.70
CA GLU A 22 9.49 25.39 -2.02
C GLU A 22 10.24 24.61 -3.12
N PRO A 23 9.61 24.34 -4.28
CA PRO A 23 10.26 23.62 -5.39
C PRO A 23 11.58 24.26 -5.84
N GLU A 24 11.68 25.58 -5.76
CA GLU A 24 12.91 26.33 -6.07
C GLU A 24 14.07 25.98 -5.15
N ASP A 25 13.80 25.63 -3.88
CA ASP A 25 14.81 25.19 -2.93
C ASP A 25 15.42 23.86 -3.36
N VAL A 26 14.57 22.90 -3.74
CA VAL A 26 14.97 21.56 -4.19
C VAL A 26 15.75 21.63 -5.51
N LYS A 27 15.36 22.54 -6.41
CA LYS A 27 16.07 22.84 -7.66
C LYS A 27 17.41 23.56 -7.47
N LEU A 28 17.79 23.86 -6.22
CA LEU A 28 19.01 24.60 -5.88
C LEU A 28 19.04 26.01 -6.50
N LYS A 29 17.87 26.60 -6.73
CA LYS A 29 17.74 27.97 -7.23
C LYS A 29 17.74 28.99 -6.10
N THR A 30 17.53 28.53 -4.88
CA THR A 30 17.66 29.34 -3.67
C THR A 30 18.92 28.97 -2.90
N ASP A 31 19.24 29.78 -1.91
CA ASP A 31 20.39 29.59 -1.05
C ASP A 31 20.21 28.47 -0.01
N LEU A 32 18.97 28.04 0.25
CA LEU A 32 18.64 27.19 1.40
C LEU A 32 19.40 25.86 1.36
N TYR A 33 19.30 25.11 0.26
CA TYR A 33 20.06 23.88 0.05
C TYR A 33 21.45 24.14 -0.54
N SER A 34 21.58 25.15 -1.40
CA SER A 34 22.84 25.46 -2.09
C SER A 34 23.97 25.83 -1.11
N GLN A 35 23.66 26.66 -0.09
CA GLN A 35 24.64 27.00 0.95
C GLN A 35 24.95 25.82 1.86
N ALA A 36 23.94 25.02 2.23
CA ALA A 36 24.14 23.82 3.05
C ALA A 36 25.07 22.82 2.35
N LEU A 37 24.86 22.56 1.05
CA LEU A 37 25.71 21.68 0.25
C LEU A 37 27.13 22.24 0.09
N SER A 38 27.27 23.56 -0.07
CA SER A 38 28.58 24.21 -0.21
C SER A 38 29.46 24.02 1.02
N LYS A 39 28.88 24.03 2.23
CA LYS A 39 29.61 23.72 3.48
C LYS A 39 30.16 22.29 3.53
N HIS A 40 29.58 21.37 2.79
CA HIS A 40 30.04 19.97 2.70
C HIS A 40 31.01 19.71 1.54
N GLN A 41 31.16 20.67 0.63
CA GLN A 41 31.97 20.53 -0.60
C GLN A 41 33.46 20.31 -0.30
N GLU A 42 34.00 20.92 0.75
CA GLU A 42 35.42 20.77 1.13
C GLU A 42 35.77 19.34 1.55
N LYS A 43 34.82 18.61 2.13
CA LYS A 43 35.04 17.27 2.69
C LYS A 43 34.52 16.14 1.80
N TYR A 44 33.52 16.41 0.96
CA TYR A 44 32.77 15.41 0.19
C TYR A 44 32.55 15.85 -1.26
N SER A 45 33.59 16.38 -1.91
CA SER A 45 33.50 17.06 -3.20
C SER A 45 32.81 16.23 -4.30
N THR A 46 33.08 14.93 -4.38
CA THR A 46 32.48 14.02 -5.37
C THR A 46 31.04 13.63 -5.05
N GLU A 47 30.72 13.49 -3.77
CA GLU A 47 29.42 13.08 -3.27
C GLU A 47 28.41 14.22 -3.35
N VAL A 48 28.84 15.45 -3.05
CA VAL A 48 27.99 16.64 -3.12
C VAL A 48 27.48 16.86 -4.55
N GLU A 49 28.31 16.65 -5.57
CA GLU A 49 27.86 16.70 -6.97
C GLU A 49 26.81 15.62 -7.28
N SER A 50 26.95 14.44 -6.68
CA SER A 50 25.95 13.37 -6.82
C SER A 50 24.65 13.70 -6.09
N TRP A 51 24.72 14.36 -4.93
CA TRP A 51 23.55 14.80 -4.17
C TRP A 51 22.80 15.92 -4.88
N LYS A 52 23.52 16.90 -5.45
CA LYS A 52 22.93 17.98 -6.26
C LYS A 52 22.10 17.41 -7.40
N LYS A 53 22.67 16.47 -8.16
CA LYS A 53 21.95 15.78 -9.25
C LYS A 53 20.73 15.03 -8.73
N ALA A 54 20.87 14.28 -7.64
CA ALA A 54 19.77 13.53 -7.05
C ALA A 54 18.61 14.42 -6.56
N LEU A 55 18.89 15.61 -6.03
CA LEU A 55 17.85 16.57 -5.62
C LEU A 55 17.06 17.09 -6.81
N ILE A 56 17.76 17.48 -7.89
CA ILE A 56 17.13 17.93 -9.13
C ILE A 56 16.28 16.80 -9.75
N GLU A 57 16.81 15.58 -9.79
CA GLU A 57 16.06 14.41 -10.30
C GLU A 57 14.81 14.10 -9.46
N VAL A 58 14.85 14.29 -8.14
CA VAL A 58 13.71 14.03 -7.24
C VAL A 58 12.62 15.10 -7.37
N ASP A 59 12.98 16.34 -7.65
CA ASP A 59 12.02 17.42 -7.90
C ASP A 59 11.16 17.18 -9.16
N GLU A 60 11.72 16.51 -10.17
CA GLU A 60 10.98 16.12 -11.38
C GLU A 60 9.93 15.03 -11.11
N ILE A 61 10.04 14.32 -9.99
CA ILE A 61 9.10 13.27 -9.59
C ILE A 61 7.89 13.91 -8.92
N LYS A 62 6.69 13.57 -9.41
CA LYS A 62 5.44 14.02 -8.79
C LYS A 62 5.35 13.53 -7.34
N GLY A 63 5.26 14.47 -6.40
CA GLY A 63 5.15 14.21 -4.97
C GLY A 63 4.12 15.11 -4.29
N TRP A 64 4.22 15.18 -2.97
CA TRP A 64 3.39 16.06 -2.14
C TRP A 64 4.21 17.21 -1.57
N ASN A 65 3.65 18.41 -1.60
CA ASN A 65 4.20 19.60 -0.97
C ASN A 65 3.35 19.98 0.23
N LEU A 66 3.93 20.01 1.42
CA LEU A 66 3.28 20.44 2.65
C LEU A 66 3.88 21.76 3.12
N LYS A 67 3.03 22.79 3.24
CA LYS A 67 3.42 24.06 3.86
C LYS A 67 3.23 23.99 5.38
N LYS A 68 4.02 24.75 6.12
CA LYS A 68 4.04 24.79 7.59
C LYS A 68 2.66 24.97 8.24
N ASP A 69 1.78 25.70 7.57
CA ASP A 69 0.49 26.13 8.10
C ASP A 69 -0.67 25.18 7.73
N GLN A 70 -0.37 24.10 7.00
CA GLN A 70 -1.38 23.16 6.51
C GLN A 70 -1.50 21.95 7.44
N GLY A 71 -2.73 21.58 7.79
CA GLY A 71 -3.02 20.39 8.58
C GLY A 71 -2.46 19.12 7.94
N GLN A 72 -1.76 18.29 8.72
CA GLN A 72 -1.09 17.08 8.22
C GLN A 72 -2.04 15.90 7.94
N GLY A 73 -3.26 15.94 8.49
CA GLY A 73 -4.21 14.83 8.43
C GLY A 73 -4.55 14.41 6.99
N ASP A 74 -4.97 15.37 6.16
CA ASP A 74 -5.38 15.10 4.78
C ASP A 74 -4.23 14.58 3.92
N LEU A 75 -3.01 15.09 4.16
CA LEU A 75 -1.80 14.62 3.49
C LEU A 75 -1.52 13.15 3.86
N ILE A 76 -1.56 12.82 5.15
CA ILE A 76 -1.32 11.46 5.63
C ILE A 76 -2.36 10.51 5.01
N CYS A 77 -3.63 10.91 4.99
CA CYS A 77 -4.69 10.14 4.34
C CYS A 77 -4.40 9.93 2.83
N SER A 78 -4.00 10.98 2.11
CA SER A 78 -3.64 10.90 0.68
C SER A 78 -2.46 9.95 0.42
N ILE A 79 -1.42 10.00 1.27
CA ILE A 79 -0.26 9.11 1.18
C ILE A 79 -0.69 7.66 1.41
N ILE A 80 -1.45 7.40 2.48
CA ILE A 80 -1.93 6.04 2.81
C ILE A 80 -2.77 5.48 1.67
N GLN A 81 -3.69 6.26 1.12
CA GLN A 81 -4.53 5.85 -0.01
C GLN A 81 -3.67 5.51 -1.24
N THR A 82 -2.70 6.36 -1.57
CA THR A 82 -1.81 6.16 -2.73
C THR A 82 -0.97 4.89 -2.56
N LEU A 83 -0.42 4.66 -1.37
CA LEU A 83 0.32 3.43 -1.06
C LEU A 83 -0.57 2.21 -1.11
N ALA A 84 -1.79 2.27 -0.56
CA ALA A 84 -2.73 1.17 -0.58
C ALA A 84 -3.07 0.74 -2.02
N VAL A 85 -3.35 1.69 -2.92
CA VAL A 85 -3.62 1.40 -4.33
C VAL A 85 -2.40 0.79 -5.02
N LYS A 86 -1.21 1.39 -4.87
CA LYS A 86 0.03 0.90 -5.49
C LYS A 86 0.42 -0.50 -5.00
N MET A 87 0.26 -0.77 -3.70
CA MET A 87 0.50 -2.09 -3.13
C MET A 87 -0.57 -3.11 -3.51
N LYS A 88 -1.84 -2.69 -3.64
CA LYS A 88 -2.93 -3.56 -4.11
C LYS A 88 -2.68 -4.03 -5.55
N LEU A 89 -2.23 -3.14 -6.44
CA LEU A 89 -1.85 -3.49 -7.82
C LEU A 89 -0.75 -4.56 -7.84
N ALA A 90 0.20 -4.50 -6.90
CA ALA A 90 1.26 -5.51 -6.77
C ALA A 90 0.74 -6.88 -6.25
N TYR A 91 -0.45 -6.92 -5.62
CA TYR A 91 -1.05 -8.12 -5.04
C TYR A 91 -2.10 -8.79 -5.96
N GLU A 92 -2.50 -8.11 -7.04
CA GLU A 92 -3.54 -8.54 -8.00
C GLU A 92 -3.15 -9.70 -8.93
N ASN A 93 -2.06 -10.44 -8.65
CA ASN A 93 -1.81 -11.73 -9.29
C ASN A 93 -2.81 -12.78 -8.75
N VAL A 94 -4.06 -12.69 -9.21
CA VAL A 94 -4.98 -13.82 -9.29
C VAL A 94 -4.75 -14.44 -10.66
N THR A 95 -4.26 -15.66 -10.66
CA THR A 95 -3.96 -16.47 -11.85
C THR A 95 -5.01 -16.32 -12.95
N GLU A 96 -4.58 -16.03 -14.18
CA GLU A 96 -5.38 -15.84 -15.40
C GLU A 96 -6.21 -17.08 -15.83
N HIS A 97 -6.29 -18.12 -15.00
CA HIS A 97 -6.81 -19.45 -15.38
C HIS A 97 -8.02 -19.88 -14.51
N LEU A 98 -8.77 -18.92 -13.97
CA LEU A 98 -9.99 -19.21 -13.22
C LEU A 98 -11.19 -19.07 -14.16
N VAL A 99 -11.79 -20.19 -14.56
CA VAL A 99 -13.00 -20.19 -15.39
C VAL A 99 -14.21 -20.38 -14.47
N GLY A 100 -15.17 -19.45 -14.51
CA GLY A 100 -16.44 -19.54 -13.80
C GLY A 100 -16.34 -19.27 -12.29
N VAL A 101 -15.33 -18.49 -11.88
CA VAL A 101 -15.21 -17.96 -10.51
C VAL A 101 -15.88 -16.59 -10.42
N GLU A 102 -15.99 -15.90 -11.54
CA GLU A 102 -16.56 -14.56 -11.71
C GLU A 102 -18.03 -14.53 -11.31
N ASP A 103 -18.87 -15.41 -11.86
CA ASP A 103 -20.31 -15.49 -11.53
C ASP A 103 -20.54 -15.77 -10.04
N ARG A 104 -19.70 -16.64 -9.46
CA ARG A 104 -19.74 -16.98 -8.03
C ARG A 104 -19.29 -15.82 -7.16
N ALA A 105 -18.28 -15.07 -7.60
CA ALA A 105 -17.82 -13.87 -6.92
C ALA A 105 -18.90 -12.77 -6.97
N GLU A 106 -19.54 -12.57 -8.12
CA GLU A 106 -20.63 -11.60 -8.27
C GLU A 106 -21.82 -11.93 -7.37
N ALA A 107 -22.22 -13.20 -7.29
CA ALA A 107 -23.27 -13.65 -6.36
C ALA A 107 -22.91 -13.34 -4.90
N VAL A 108 -21.66 -13.59 -4.51
CA VAL A 108 -21.15 -13.25 -3.17
C VAL A 108 -21.16 -11.74 -2.92
N ILE A 109 -20.72 -10.93 -3.88
CA ILE A 109 -20.69 -9.46 -3.75
C ILE A 109 -22.09 -8.90 -3.61
N LYS A 110 -23.07 -9.44 -4.34
CA LYS A 110 -24.49 -9.08 -4.19
C LYS A 110 -25.01 -9.40 -2.78
N MET A 111 -24.60 -10.52 -2.18
CA MET A 111 -24.94 -10.86 -0.79
C MET A 111 -24.25 -9.95 0.24
N LEU A 112 -23.08 -9.41 -0.08
CA LEU A 112 -22.39 -8.44 0.79
C LEU A 112 -23.10 -7.09 0.84
N ASP A 113 -24.00 -6.79 -0.10
CA ASP A 113 -24.95 -5.68 -0.07
C ASP A 113 -24.33 -4.33 0.36
N LEU A 114 -23.26 -3.94 -0.34
CA LEU A 114 -22.30 -2.89 0.03
C LEU A 114 -22.88 -1.48 0.28
N GLY A 115 -24.18 -1.25 0.10
CA GLY A 115 -24.85 0.05 0.25
C GLY A 115 -25.37 0.39 1.66
N PHE A 116 -25.10 -0.44 2.68
CA PHE A 116 -25.58 -0.20 4.05
C PHE A 116 -24.43 -0.09 5.06
N ASP A 117 -24.50 0.91 5.95
CA ASP A 117 -23.55 1.19 7.02
C ASP A 117 -23.66 0.20 8.20
N SER A 118 -23.58 -1.10 7.94
CA SER A 118 -23.67 -2.16 8.95
C SER A 118 -22.54 -3.18 8.85
N VAL A 119 -22.14 -3.74 9.99
CA VAL A 119 -21.13 -4.81 10.04
C VAL A 119 -21.78 -6.13 9.63
N ARG A 120 -21.25 -6.76 8.58
CA ARG A 120 -21.73 -8.05 8.07
C ARG A 120 -20.63 -9.11 8.05
N PHE A 121 -21.03 -10.34 8.34
CA PHE A 121 -20.17 -11.51 8.28
C PHE A 121 -20.69 -12.46 7.21
N LEU A 122 -19.81 -12.88 6.31
CA LEU A 122 -20.12 -13.86 5.27
C LEU A 122 -19.17 -15.06 5.40
N GLY A 123 -19.74 -16.26 5.53
CA GLY A 123 -19.00 -17.51 5.58
C GLY A 123 -19.04 -18.26 4.25
N ILE A 124 -17.88 -18.63 3.70
CA ILE A 124 -17.77 -19.54 2.55
C ILE A 124 -17.35 -20.92 3.06
N HIS A 125 -18.22 -21.92 2.87
CA HIS A 125 -17.99 -23.30 3.29
C HIS A 125 -18.16 -24.30 2.13
N GLY A 126 -17.72 -25.55 2.33
CA GLY A 126 -17.77 -26.59 1.30
C GLY A 126 -16.57 -27.54 1.36
N MET A 127 -16.56 -28.54 0.49
CA MET A 127 -15.51 -29.57 0.44
C MET A 127 -14.10 -28.99 0.24
N GLY A 128 -13.08 -29.73 0.68
CA GLY A 128 -11.68 -29.40 0.42
C GLY A 128 -11.38 -29.35 -1.08
N GLY A 129 -10.45 -28.49 -1.50
CA GLY A 129 -10.01 -28.40 -2.91
C GLY A 129 -10.95 -27.63 -3.87
N VAL A 130 -12.18 -27.29 -3.47
CA VAL A 130 -13.18 -26.59 -4.32
C VAL A 130 -12.80 -25.14 -4.67
N GLY A 131 -11.75 -24.58 -4.05
CA GLY A 131 -11.30 -23.22 -4.35
C GLY A 131 -11.96 -22.13 -3.50
N LYS A 132 -12.49 -22.44 -2.31
CA LYS A 132 -13.09 -21.44 -1.38
C LYS A 132 -12.16 -20.26 -1.09
N THR A 133 -10.88 -20.54 -0.83
CA THR A 133 -9.87 -19.51 -0.59
C THR A 133 -9.64 -18.65 -1.82
N THR A 134 -9.67 -19.27 -3.01
CA THR A 134 -9.56 -18.57 -4.28
C THR A 134 -10.74 -17.64 -4.50
N LEU A 135 -11.98 -18.13 -4.28
CA LEU A 135 -13.19 -17.31 -4.38
C LEU A 135 -13.17 -16.12 -3.40
N ALA A 136 -12.77 -16.36 -2.14
CA ALA A 136 -12.63 -15.29 -1.16
C ALA A 136 -11.59 -14.24 -1.59
N LYS A 137 -10.48 -14.66 -2.20
CA LYS A 137 -9.44 -13.77 -2.71
C LYS A 137 -9.94 -12.94 -3.90
N VAL A 138 -10.68 -13.54 -4.83
CA VAL A 138 -11.30 -12.83 -5.96
C VAL A 138 -12.25 -11.75 -5.44
N VAL A 139 -13.19 -12.12 -4.57
CA VAL A 139 -14.14 -11.18 -3.95
C VAL A 139 -13.39 -10.04 -3.26
N PHE A 140 -12.38 -10.36 -2.43
CA PHE A 140 -11.57 -9.35 -1.74
C PHE A 140 -10.95 -8.36 -2.73
N ASN A 141 -10.32 -8.85 -3.79
CA ASN A 141 -9.68 -7.99 -4.78
C ASN A 141 -10.71 -7.08 -5.47
N THR A 142 -11.89 -7.62 -5.80
CA THR A 142 -12.96 -6.85 -6.44
C THR A 142 -13.50 -5.73 -5.56
N VAL A 143 -13.81 -5.98 -4.28
CA VAL A 143 -14.54 -4.99 -3.46
C VAL A 143 -13.65 -4.16 -2.54
N SER A 144 -12.40 -4.56 -2.29
CA SER A 144 -11.52 -3.89 -1.31
C SER A 144 -11.28 -2.40 -1.57
N SER A 145 -11.33 -1.95 -2.82
CA SER A 145 -11.19 -0.52 -3.16
C SER A 145 -12.42 0.32 -2.78
N SER A 146 -13.54 -0.32 -2.45
CA SER A 146 -14.77 0.36 -2.00
C SER A 146 -14.80 0.60 -0.48
N PHE A 147 -13.73 0.26 0.24
CA PHE A 147 -13.64 0.39 1.69
C PHE A 147 -12.41 1.22 2.09
N ASP A 148 -12.55 2.05 3.13
CA ASP A 148 -11.45 2.87 3.68
C ASP A 148 -10.31 2.04 4.31
N GLY A 149 -10.60 0.79 4.66
CA GLY A 149 -9.61 -0.17 5.16
C GLY A 149 -10.05 -1.61 4.90
N CYS A 150 -9.13 -2.44 4.44
CA CYS A 150 -9.41 -3.84 4.11
C CYS A 150 -8.24 -4.77 4.49
N CYS A 151 -8.56 -5.99 4.90
CA CYS A 151 -7.58 -7.02 5.21
C CYS A 151 -8.03 -8.40 4.71
N PHE A 152 -7.12 -9.11 4.05
CA PHE A 152 -7.30 -10.50 3.65
C PHE A 152 -6.46 -11.42 4.53
N LEU A 153 -7.12 -12.35 5.22
CA LEU A 153 -6.49 -13.29 6.14
C LEU A 153 -6.47 -14.72 5.56
N GLY A 154 -5.57 -14.98 4.61
CA GLY A 154 -5.56 -16.24 3.84
C GLY A 154 -5.27 -17.53 4.63
N ASP A 155 -4.37 -17.49 5.62
CA ASP A 155 -4.06 -18.64 6.49
C ASP A 155 -3.92 -18.21 7.95
N ILE A 156 -5.04 -18.20 8.65
CA ILE A 156 -5.09 -17.81 10.07
C ILE A 156 -4.32 -18.81 10.93
N GLN A 157 -4.42 -20.11 10.62
CA GLN A 157 -3.82 -21.16 11.44
C GLN A 157 -2.29 -21.07 11.40
N GLU A 158 -1.71 -20.73 10.26
CA GLU A 158 -0.28 -20.44 10.16
C GLU A 158 0.07 -19.11 10.82
N SER A 159 -0.70 -18.05 10.55
CA SER A 159 -0.45 -16.70 11.06
C SER A 159 -0.59 -16.57 12.59
N SER A 160 -1.33 -17.47 13.23
CA SER A 160 -1.51 -17.49 14.68
C SER A 160 -0.43 -18.27 15.44
N LYS A 161 0.50 -18.95 14.76
CA LYS A 161 1.56 -19.75 15.41
C LYS A 161 2.66 -18.84 15.97
N GLY A 162 3.10 -19.13 17.20
CA GLY A 162 4.21 -18.44 17.89
C GLY A 162 3.77 -17.46 18.99
N ASN A 163 4.72 -17.05 19.83
CA ASN A 163 4.48 -16.04 20.86
C ASN A 163 4.13 -14.71 20.16
N ASN A 164 2.90 -14.22 20.37
CA ASN A 164 2.30 -13.00 19.79
C ASN A 164 1.54 -13.16 18.46
N GLY A 165 1.27 -14.38 17.97
CA GLY A 165 0.53 -14.57 16.70
C GLY A 165 -0.85 -13.89 16.64
N LEU A 166 -1.61 -13.94 17.75
CA LEU A 166 -2.91 -13.25 17.85
C LEU A 166 -2.79 -11.72 17.89
N VAL A 167 -1.75 -11.20 18.53
CA VAL A 167 -1.47 -9.74 18.57
C VAL A 167 -1.09 -9.24 17.18
N ASN A 168 -0.29 -10.02 16.44
CA ASN A 168 0.09 -9.72 15.07
C ASN A 168 -1.11 -9.74 14.12
N LEU A 169 -2.02 -10.72 14.28
CA LEU A 169 -3.28 -10.77 13.54
C LEU A 169 -4.17 -9.55 13.82
N LYS A 170 -4.30 -9.16 15.10
CA LYS A 170 -5.05 -7.97 15.50
C LYS A 170 -4.47 -6.71 14.86
N ASN A 171 -3.16 -6.53 14.90
CA ASN A 171 -2.48 -5.37 14.31
C ASN A 171 -2.62 -5.35 12.78
N LYS A 172 -2.72 -6.51 12.13
CA LYS A 172 -2.93 -6.62 10.67
C LYS A 172 -4.34 -6.24 10.23
N CYS A 173 -5.31 -6.28 11.14
CA CYS A 173 -6.72 -6.03 10.83
C CYS A 173 -7.25 -4.71 11.38
N TYR A 174 -6.47 -3.93 12.12
CA TYR A 174 -6.94 -2.67 12.70
C TYR A 174 -6.39 -1.47 11.91
N PRO A 175 -7.24 -0.53 11.43
CA PRO A 175 -8.71 -0.49 11.44
C PRO A 175 -9.30 -0.89 10.07
N CYS A 176 -9.51 -2.17 9.81
CA CYS A 176 -10.09 -2.65 8.56
C CYS A 176 -11.62 -2.78 8.67
N PHE A 177 -12.33 -2.22 7.70
CA PHE A 177 -13.79 -2.31 7.56
C PHE A 177 -14.24 -3.55 6.79
N LEU A 178 -13.37 -4.10 5.93
CA LEU A 178 -13.57 -5.39 5.27
C LEU A 178 -12.53 -6.40 5.77
N ILE A 179 -13.00 -7.48 6.39
CA ILE A 179 -12.15 -8.62 6.78
C ILE A 179 -12.70 -9.87 6.10
N LEU A 180 -11.90 -10.48 5.22
CA LEU A 180 -12.25 -11.75 4.58
C LEU A 180 -11.37 -12.88 5.09
N ILE A 181 -12.03 -13.92 5.60
CA ILE A 181 -11.42 -15.11 6.18
C ILE A 181 -11.89 -16.32 5.38
N PRO A 182 -11.02 -16.96 4.59
CA PRO A 182 -11.34 -18.20 3.92
C PRO A 182 -11.30 -19.36 4.92
N SER A 183 -12.43 -20.03 5.12
CA SER A 183 -12.50 -21.18 6.01
C SER A 183 -11.77 -22.39 5.41
N LYS A 184 -10.71 -22.86 6.08
CA LYS A 184 -10.07 -24.15 5.77
C LYS A 184 -10.68 -25.33 6.56
N LYS A 185 -11.42 -25.07 7.64
CA LYS A 185 -12.20 -26.04 8.44
C LYS A 185 -12.94 -25.26 9.51
N LEU A 186 -14.26 -25.26 9.46
CA LEU A 186 -15.09 -25.15 10.67
C LEU A 186 -15.79 -26.50 10.76
N ILE A 187 -15.22 -27.39 11.56
CA ILE A 187 -15.94 -28.53 12.10
C ILE A 187 -16.55 -28.01 13.39
N THR A 188 -17.88 -27.94 13.42
CA THR A 188 -18.66 -28.31 14.61
C THR A 188 -19.86 -29.09 14.12
#